data_AF-A0A951LWG8-F1
#
_entry.id   AF-A0A951LWG8-F1
#
_cell.length_a   1.000
_cell.length_b   1.000
_cell.length_c   1.000
_cell.angle_alpha   90.00
_cell.angle_beta   90.00
_cell.angle_gamma   90.00
#
_symmetry.space_group_name_H-M   'P 1'
#
loop_
_entity.id
_entity.type
_entity.pdbx_description
1 polymer ?
#
loop_
_entity_poly.entity_id
_entity_poly.type
_entity_poly.pdbx_seq_one_letter_code
_entity_poly.pdbx_strand_id
1 'polypeptide(L)'
;MEECAKEGDRQFWHRMLIRALFAQIEGEIYCMKQIVLDSALEDGAITHLRRGEIAILSEESYELKENLKVQINDKFIRLEYNMPFAFREFAHIYDIDFEVSPNRKFFEDAVRIRNQITHPKNLDDVNISDDDFSTVKSAMDWYHEEHKKTVWKDCWQIDDGQNRSNNTLNAKH
;
A
#
# COMPACT_ATOMS: atom_id res chain seq x y z
N MET A 1 9.47 -36.49 17.39
CA MET A 1 10.59 -35.73 16.79
C MET A 1 10.31 -35.36 15.34
N GLU A 2 9.91 -36.31 14.49
CA GLU A 2 9.58 -36.03 13.08
C GLU A 2 8.37 -35.08 12.90
N GLU A 3 7.36 -35.17 13.78
CA GLU A 3 6.20 -34.26 13.79
C GLU A 3 6.54 -32.84 14.27
N CYS A 4 7.40 -32.71 15.29
CA CYS A 4 7.89 -31.41 15.76
C CYS A 4 8.76 -30.70 14.71
N ALA A 5 9.53 -31.45 13.90
CA ALA A 5 10.29 -30.89 12.80
C ALA A 5 9.38 -30.32 11.69
N LYS A 6 8.31 -31.06 11.34
CA LYS A 6 7.30 -30.60 10.36
C LYS A 6 6.55 -29.34 10.84
N GLU A 7 6.20 -29.27 12.12
CA GLU A 7 5.55 -28.07 12.68
C GLU A 7 6.54 -26.89 12.76
N GLY A 8 7.80 -27.14 13.13
CA GLY A 8 8.85 -26.13 13.12
C GLY A 8 9.08 -25.52 11.74
N ASP A 9 9.14 -26.36 10.70
CA ASP A 9 9.24 -25.92 9.31
C ASP A 9 8.02 -25.10 8.89
N ARG A 10 6.81 -25.55 9.23
CA ARG A 10 5.57 -24.83 8.94
C ARG A 10 5.56 -23.43 9.56
N GLN A 11 5.88 -23.31 10.85
CA GLN A 11 5.94 -22.04 11.56
C GLN A 11 7.00 -21.10 10.97
N PHE A 12 8.15 -21.64 10.56
CA PHE A 12 9.16 -20.89 9.84
C PHE A 12 8.61 -20.30 8.54
N TRP A 13 7.98 -21.13 7.71
CA TRP A 13 7.42 -20.69 6.42
C TRP A 13 6.29 -19.69 6.57
N HIS A 14 5.40 -19.86 7.57
CA HIS A 14 4.36 -18.86 7.86
C HIS A 14 4.98 -17.50 8.19
N ARG A 15 5.98 -17.45 9.09
CA ARG A 15 6.65 -16.18 9.43
C ARG A 15 7.33 -15.54 8.23
N MET A 16 8.01 -16.34 7.41
CA MET A 16 8.67 -15.85 6.18
C MET A 16 7.66 -15.27 5.20
N LEU A 17 6.57 -15.98 4.95
CA LEU A 17 5.52 -15.50 4.06
C LEU A 17 4.89 -14.20 4.56
N ILE A 18 4.53 -14.12 5.85
CA ILE A 18 3.95 -12.89 6.42
C ILE A 18 4.93 -11.73 6.28
N ARG A 19 6.22 -11.91 6.62
CA ARG A 19 7.22 -10.85 6.47
C ARG A 19 7.38 -10.41 5.01
N ALA A 20 7.39 -11.35 4.07
CA ALA A 20 7.51 -11.04 2.64
C ALA A 20 6.29 -10.26 2.12
N LEU A 21 5.08 -10.67 2.52
CA LEU A 21 3.83 -9.98 2.14
C LEU A 21 3.80 -8.54 2.66
N PHE A 22 4.19 -8.32 3.92
CA PHE A 22 4.24 -6.97 4.47
C PHE A 22 5.34 -6.11 3.84
N ALA A 23 6.50 -6.69 3.52
CA ALA A 23 7.55 -5.99 2.79
C ALA A 23 7.08 -5.58 1.38
N GLN A 24 6.30 -6.43 0.70
CA GLN A 24 5.69 -6.10 -0.58
C GLN A 24 4.71 -4.91 -0.44
N ILE A 25 3.79 -4.97 0.53
CA ILE A 25 2.83 -3.88 0.79
C ILE A 25 3.56 -2.56 1.07
N GLU A 26 4.56 -2.58 1.95
CA GLU A 26 5.35 -1.38 2.29
C GLU A 26 6.07 -0.83 1.04
N GLY A 27 6.60 -1.71 0.19
CA GLY A 27 7.23 -1.33 -1.08
C GLY A 27 6.25 -0.71 -2.07
N GLU A 28 5.07 -1.29 -2.25
CA GLU A 28 4.03 -0.76 -3.16
C GLU A 28 3.53 0.61 -2.68
N ILE A 29 3.26 0.76 -1.38
CA ILE A 29 2.87 2.04 -0.79
C ILE A 29 3.97 3.08 -0.98
N TYR A 30 5.23 2.71 -0.76
CA TYR A 30 6.35 3.61 -0.99
C TYR A 30 6.39 4.07 -2.45
N CYS A 31 6.31 3.14 -3.41
CA CYS A 31 6.28 3.46 -4.85
C CYS A 31 5.13 4.41 -5.21
N MET A 32 3.91 4.17 -4.69
CA MET A 32 2.77 5.07 -4.92
C MET A 32 3.06 6.49 -4.44
N LYS A 33 3.67 6.64 -3.26
CA LYS A 33 4.00 7.96 -2.73
C LYS A 33 5.07 8.68 -3.56
N GLN A 34 6.06 7.94 -4.08
CA GLN A 34 7.05 8.53 -4.99
C GLN A 34 6.37 9.00 -6.29
N ILE A 35 5.47 8.20 -6.86
CA ILE A 35 4.69 8.61 -8.05
C ILE A 35 3.89 9.89 -7.77
N VAL A 36 3.23 9.98 -6.61
CA VAL A 36 2.51 11.19 -6.21
C VAL A 36 3.45 12.39 -6.05
N LEU A 37 4.60 12.21 -5.41
CA LEU A 37 5.59 13.28 -5.23
C LEU A 37 6.14 13.78 -6.58
N ASP A 38 6.54 12.86 -7.45
CA ASP A 38 7.06 13.17 -8.77
C ASP A 38 6.00 13.89 -9.62
N SER A 39 4.77 13.38 -9.62
CA SER A 39 3.65 13.99 -10.35
C SER A 39 3.30 15.39 -9.82
N ALA A 40 3.48 15.64 -8.52
CA ALA A 40 3.25 16.95 -7.91
C ALA A 40 4.38 17.96 -8.18
N LEU A 41 5.56 17.48 -8.60
CA LEU A 41 6.73 18.31 -8.95
C LEU A 41 6.79 18.63 -10.45
N GLU A 42 6.04 17.92 -11.30
CA GLU A 42 5.93 18.23 -12.73
C GLU A 42 5.14 19.55 -12.94
N ASP A 43 5.78 20.51 -13.60
CA ASP A 43 5.26 21.87 -13.85
C ASP A 43 3.88 21.83 -14.53
N GLY A 44 2.83 22.15 -13.76
CA GLY A 44 1.47 22.37 -14.26
C GLY A 44 0.42 21.36 -13.79
N ALA A 45 0.82 20.25 -13.16
CA ALA A 45 -0.11 19.41 -12.43
C ALA A 45 -0.49 20.11 -11.12
N ILE A 46 -1.78 20.15 -10.81
CA ILE A 46 -2.33 21.04 -9.80
C ILE A 46 -1.71 20.73 -8.43
N THR A 47 -1.12 21.77 -7.84
CA THR A 47 -0.45 21.82 -6.53
C THR A 47 -1.45 21.62 -5.37
N HIS A 48 -2.12 20.47 -5.31
CA HIS A 48 -3.08 20.16 -4.26
C HIS A 48 -2.44 19.71 -2.96
N LEU A 49 -1.20 19.21 -3.01
CA LEU A 49 -0.49 18.76 -1.82
C LEU A 49 -0.05 19.94 -0.95
N ARG A 50 -0.48 19.92 0.30
CA ARG A 50 0.03 20.81 1.34
C ARG A 50 1.42 20.37 1.73
N ARG A 51 2.25 21.31 2.22
CA ARG A 51 3.60 21.01 2.73
C ARG A 51 3.63 19.88 3.76
N GLY A 52 2.60 19.78 4.60
CA GLY A 52 2.49 18.69 5.56
C GLY A 52 2.23 17.33 4.93
N GLU A 53 1.47 17.27 3.83
CA GLU A 53 1.22 16.05 3.07
C GLU A 53 2.47 15.61 2.32
N ILE A 54 3.21 16.56 1.71
CA ILE A 54 4.52 16.31 1.11
C ILE A 54 5.47 15.67 2.14
N ALA A 55 5.59 16.24 3.34
CA ALA A 55 6.44 15.69 4.39
C ALA A 55 6.05 14.25 4.79
N ILE A 56 4.76 13.94 4.82
CA ILE A 56 4.27 12.58 5.11
C ILE A 56 4.57 11.64 3.93
N LEU A 57 4.36 12.09 2.69
CA LEU A 57 4.65 11.31 1.49
C LEU A 57 6.13 10.95 1.40
N SER A 58 7.01 11.92 1.69
CA SER A 58 8.46 11.77 1.75
C SER A 58 8.97 10.97 2.95
N GLU A 59 8.09 10.61 3.91
CA GLU A 59 8.48 9.98 5.18
C GLU A 59 9.51 10.80 5.97
N GLU A 60 9.38 12.13 5.93
CA GLU A 60 10.31 13.05 6.59
C GLU A 60 9.64 13.80 7.76
N SER A 61 10.48 14.21 8.71
CA SER A 61 10.14 15.17 9.74
C SER A 61 11.24 16.23 9.85
N TYR A 62 10.85 17.46 10.16
CA TYR A 62 11.75 18.60 10.21
C TYR A 62 11.81 19.15 11.63
N GLU A 63 13.01 19.31 12.16
CA GLU A 63 13.26 19.84 13.49
C GLU A 63 14.25 21.01 13.41
N LEU A 64 13.95 22.13 14.08
CA LEU A 64 14.88 23.24 14.21
C LEU A 64 15.80 23.00 15.41
N LYS A 65 17.10 22.86 15.16
CA LYS A 65 18.11 22.69 16.22
C LYS A 65 18.54 24.03 16.82
N GLU A 66 19.15 23.95 18.00
CA GLU A 66 19.68 25.12 18.74
C GLU A 66 20.71 25.92 17.95
N ASN A 67 21.43 25.26 17.02
CA ASN A 67 22.39 25.91 16.11
C ASN A 67 21.72 26.63 14.92
N LEU A 68 20.40 26.82 14.96
CA LEU A 68 19.58 27.45 13.93
C LEU A 68 19.60 26.72 12.57
N LYS A 69 19.96 25.43 12.55
CA LYS A 69 19.88 24.58 11.36
C LYS A 69 18.65 23.67 11.42
N VAL A 70 18.06 23.44 10.26
CA VAL A 70 16.99 22.44 10.09
C VAL A 70 17.63 21.06 9.98
N GLN A 71 17.18 20.13 10.81
CA GLN A 71 17.49 18.71 10.69
C GLN A 71 16.29 17.98 10.08
N ILE A 72 16.58 17.14 9.10
CA ILE A 72 15.62 16.21 8.49
C ILE A 72 15.84 14.86 9.15
N ASN A 73 14.75 14.22 9.59
CA ASN A 73 14.78 12.88 10.15
C ASN A 73 13.75 12.00 9.46
N ASP A 74 14.08 10.73 9.26
CA ASP A 74 13.14 9.71 8.84
C ASP A 74 11.96 9.64 9.82
N LYS A 75 10.76 9.60 9.27
CA LYS A 75 9.52 9.55 10.02
C LYS A 75 8.87 8.21 9.82
N PHE A 76 8.87 7.40 10.88
CA PHE A 76 8.07 6.18 10.91
C PHE A 76 6.58 6.53 10.89
N ILE A 77 5.87 6.06 9.87
CA ILE A 77 4.42 6.17 9.75
C ILE A 77 3.85 4.77 9.91
N ARG A 78 2.91 4.61 10.84
CA ARG A 78 2.27 3.32 11.04
C ARG A 78 1.50 2.89 9.79
N LEU A 79 1.67 1.64 9.38
CA LEU A 79 1.16 1.12 8.11
C LEU A 79 -0.36 1.24 7.96
N GLU A 80 -1.10 1.11 9.06
CA GLU A 80 -2.57 1.21 9.09
C GLU A 80 -3.07 2.61 8.69
N TYR A 81 -2.22 3.63 8.81
CA TYR A 81 -2.49 5.00 8.37
C TYR A 81 -1.76 5.36 7.08
N ASN A 82 -0.54 4.82 6.87
CA ASN A 82 0.27 5.10 5.68
C ASN A 82 -0.44 4.61 4.41
N MET A 83 -1.00 3.39 4.45
CA MET A 83 -1.69 2.80 3.31
C MET A 83 -2.89 3.64 2.82
N PRO A 84 -3.93 3.92 3.66
CA PRO A 84 -5.09 4.67 3.18
C PRO A 84 -4.75 6.10 2.78
N PHE A 85 -3.73 6.70 3.43
CA PHE A 85 -3.22 8.00 3.03
C PHE A 85 -2.60 7.96 1.63
N ALA A 86 -1.70 7.02 1.36
CA ALA A 86 -1.06 6.88 0.05
C ALA A 86 -2.09 6.60 -1.06
N PHE A 87 -3.06 5.72 -0.83
CA PHE A 87 -4.10 5.42 -1.81
C PHE A 87 -4.98 6.64 -2.12
N ARG A 88 -5.34 7.42 -1.09
CA ARG A 88 -6.10 8.66 -1.28
C ARG A 88 -5.33 9.67 -2.10
N GLU A 89 -4.06 9.94 -1.76
CA GLU A 89 -3.27 10.93 -2.50
C GLU A 89 -2.99 10.48 -3.95
N PHE A 90 -2.76 9.18 -4.15
CA PHE A 90 -2.63 8.60 -5.48
C PHE A 90 -3.92 8.75 -6.30
N ALA A 91 -5.06 8.36 -5.73
CA ALA A 91 -6.33 8.52 -6.41
C ALA A 91 -6.62 9.98 -6.75
N HIS A 92 -6.32 10.90 -5.84
CA HIS A 92 -6.55 12.32 -6.03
C HIS A 92 -5.69 12.91 -7.16
N ILE A 93 -4.41 12.55 -7.27
CA ILE A 93 -3.54 13.10 -8.32
C ILE A 93 -3.92 12.60 -9.73
N TYR A 94 -4.57 11.45 -9.82
CA TYR A 94 -5.08 10.86 -11.06
C TYR A 94 -6.59 11.04 -11.28
N ASP A 95 -7.27 11.84 -10.46
CA ASP A 95 -8.73 12.09 -10.53
C ASP A 95 -9.59 10.80 -10.49
N ILE A 96 -9.15 9.82 -9.70
CA ILE A 96 -9.81 8.52 -9.54
C ILE A 96 -10.82 8.61 -8.40
N ASP A 97 -12.09 8.27 -8.69
CA ASP A 97 -13.13 8.10 -7.68
C ASP A 97 -12.85 6.86 -6.82
N PHE A 98 -12.19 7.09 -5.68
CA PHE A 98 -11.73 6.08 -4.74
C PHE A 98 -12.00 6.49 -3.28
N GLU A 99 -12.59 5.57 -2.54
CA GLU A 99 -12.71 5.63 -1.09
C GLU A 99 -12.28 4.28 -0.51
N VAL A 100 -11.37 4.32 0.46
CA VAL A 100 -10.92 3.11 1.16
C VAL A 100 -12.10 2.51 1.92
N SER A 101 -12.30 1.20 1.76
CA SER A 101 -13.34 0.49 2.51
C SER A 101 -13.23 0.73 4.04
N PRO A 102 -14.34 1.05 4.73
CA PRO A 102 -14.32 1.29 6.18
C PRO A 102 -14.00 0.03 6.99
N ASN A 103 -14.15 -1.16 6.41
CA ASN A 103 -13.90 -2.43 7.09
C ASN A 103 -12.41 -2.82 7.02
N ARG A 104 -11.56 -2.06 7.72
CA ARG A 104 -10.10 -2.28 7.78
C ARG A 104 -9.62 -3.11 8.96
N LYS A 105 -10.54 -3.62 9.79
CA LYS A 105 -10.19 -4.31 11.05
C LYS A 105 -9.27 -5.52 10.82
N PHE A 106 -9.54 -6.31 9.78
CA PHE A 106 -8.70 -7.46 9.44
C PHE A 106 -7.28 -7.04 9.05
N PHE A 107 -7.11 -5.89 8.39
CA PHE A 107 -5.79 -5.34 8.07
C PHE A 107 -5.05 -4.86 9.32
N GLU A 108 -5.75 -4.16 10.23
CA GLU A 108 -5.18 -3.74 11.52
C GLU A 108 -4.74 -4.95 12.37
N ASP A 109 -5.56 -6.01 12.41
CA ASP A 109 -5.24 -7.25 13.11
C ASP A 109 -4.04 -7.97 12.46
N ALA A 110 -3.96 -8.02 11.14
CA ALA A 110 -2.81 -8.57 10.41
C ALA A 110 -1.51 -7.79 10.68
N VAL A 111 -1.58 -6.46 10.76
CA VAL A 111 -0.43 -5.62 11.14
C VAL A 111 0.03 -5.94 12.55
N ARG A 112 -0.90 -6.16 13.50
CA ARG A 112 -0.55 -6.60 14.86
C ARG A 112 0.19 -7.95 14.85
N ILE A 113 -0.30 -8.93 14.08
CA ILE A 113 0.34 -10.25 13.93
C ILE A 113 1.76 -10.09 13.37
N ARG A 114 1.95 -9.27 12.32
CA ARG A 114 3.28 -8.97 11.78
C ARG A 114 4.19 -8.36 12.83
N ASN A 115 3.70 -7.40 13.59
CA ASN A 115 4.49 -6.71 14.61
C ASN A 115 4.94 -7.68 15.72
N GLN A 116 4.07 -8.61 16.14
CA GLN A 116 4.40 -9.65 17.11
C GLN A 116 5.55 -10.54 16.62
N ILE A 117 5.48 -11.04 15.37
CA ILE A 117 6.52 -11.94 14.86
C ILE A 117 7.83 -11.22 14.50
N THR A 118 7.81 -9.89 14.26
CA THR A 118 9.01 -9.10 13.91
C THR A 118 9.70 -8.50 15.13
N HIS A 119 8.93 -8.20 16.18
CA HIS A 119 9.42 -7.66 17.44
C HIS A 119 8.86 -8.47 18.62
N PRO A 120 9.18 -9.78 18.72
CA PRO A 120 8.63 -10.65 19.75
C PRO A 120 9.13 -10.20 21.12
N LYS A 121 8.22 -10.07 22.08
CA LYS A 121 8.55 -9.80 23.48
C LYS A 121 8.82 -11.11 24.22
N ASN A 122 8.13 -12.17 23.80
CA ASN A 122 8.17 -13.49 24.41
C ASN A 122 8.38 -14.57 23.33
N LEU A 123 8.79 -15.78 23.73
CA LEU A 123 8.98 -16.90 22.79
C LEU A 123 7.68 -17.34 22.11
N ASP A 124 6.52 -17.12 22.74
CA ASP A 124 5.24 -17.53 22.15
C ASP A 124 4.75 -16.56 21.06
N ASP A 125 5.27 -15.32 21.00
CA ASP A 125 4.86 -14.31 20.01
C ASP A 125 5.24 -14.67 18.57
N VAL A 126 6.15 -15.63 18.39
CA VAL A 126 6.56 -16.11 17.06
C VAL A 126 5.71 -17.27 16.55
N ASN A 127 4.81 -17.81 17.38
CA ASN A 127 3.89 -18.86 16.97
C ASN A 127 2.69 -18.25 16.26
N ILE A 128 2.41 -18.76 15.07
CA ILE A 128 1.31 -18.32 14.22
C ILE A 128 0.26 -19.43 14.23
N SER A 129 -0.91 -19.11 14.77
CA SER A 129 -2.06 -20.01 14.70
C SER A 129 -2.65 -20.06 13.29
N ASP A 130 -3.49 -21.05 13.03
CA ASP A 130 -4.23 -21.15 11.76
C ASP A 130 -5.19 -19.96 11.57
N ASP A 131 -5.76 -19.45 12.66
CA ASP A 131 -6.63 -18.28 12.67
C ASP A 131 -5.86 -16.99 12.38
N ASP A 132 -4.65 -16.84 12.94
CA ASP A 132 -3.76 -15.72 12.62
C ASP A 132 -3.39 -15.74 11.13
N PHE A 133 -3.04 -16.92 10.61
CA PHE A 133 -2.68 -17.08 9.21
C PHE A 133 -3.86 -16.78 8.28
N SER A 134 -5.06 -17.25 8.63
CA SER A 134 -6.31 -16.94 7.92
C SER A 134 -6.60 -15.44 7.93
N THR A 135 -6.42 -14.78 9.08
CA THR A 135 -6.58 -13.32 9.24
C THR A 135 -5.64 -12.56 8.31
N VAL A 136 -4.37 -12.95 8.26
CA VAL A 136 -3.39 -12.32 7.36
C VAL A 136 -3.78 -12.54 5.90
N LYS A 137 -4.20 -13.75 5.52
CA LYS A 137 -4.65 -14.02 4.15
C LYS A 137 -5.83 -13.13 3.74
N SER A 138 -6.86 -13.03 4.58
CA SER A 138 -8.01 -12.15 4.33
C SER A 138 -7.60 -10.67 4.24
N ALA A 139 -6.64 -10.24 5.05
CA ALA A 139 -6.09 -8.88 4.97
C ALA A 139 -5.33 -8.64 3.65
N MET A 140 -4.59 -9.63 3.14
CA MET A 140 -3.92 -9.52 1.85
C MET A 140 -4.91 -9.48 0.69
N ASP A 141 -5.94 -10.34 0.71
CA ASP A 141 -6.99 -10.34 -0.31
C ASP A 141 -7.68 -8.96 -0.33
N TRP A 142 -8.02 -8.43 0.84
CA TRP A 142 -8.59 -7.09 0.96
C TRP A 142 -7.65 -6.00 0.43
N TYR A 143 -6.37 -6.00 0.84
CA TYR A 143 -5.40 -5.01 0.38
C TYR A 143 -5.26 -5.02 -1.15
N HIS A 144 -5.14 -6.20 -1.78
CA HIS A 144 -5.05 -6.30 -3.23
C HIS A 144 -6.31 -5.79 -3.94
N GLU A 145 -7.50 -6.02 -3.38
CA GLU A 145 -8.74 -5.47 -3.94
C GLU A 145 -8.78 -3.94 -3.83
N GLU A 146 -8.35 -3.36 -2.71
CA GLU A 146 -8.26 -1.89 -2.58
C GLU A 146 -7.19 -1.29 -3.51
N HIS A 147 -6.03 -1.94 -3.63
CA HIS A 147 -4.97 -1.53 -4.56
C HIS A 147 -5.46 -1.56 -6.02
N LYS A 148 -6.16 -2.61 -6.44
CA LYS A 148 -6.76 -2.69 -7.78
C LYS A 148 -7.75 -1.57 -8.04
N LYS A 149 -8.63 -1.25 -7.09
CA LYS A 149 -9.59 -0.14 -7.24
C LYS A 149 -8.89 1.20 -7.48
N THR A 150 -7.71 1.38 -6.87
CA THR A 150 -6.92 2.60 -6.95
C THR A 150 -6.13 2.71 -8.27
N VAL A 151 -5.68 1.59 -8.85
CA VAL A 151 -4.77 1.61 -10.01
C VAL A 151 -5.43 1.16 -11.32
N TRP A 152 -6.52 0.38 -11.30
CA TRP A 152 -7.00 -0.38 -12.46
C TRP A 152 -8.41 -0.01 -12.96
N LYS A 153 -9.08 1.03 -12.42
CA LYS A 153 -10.47 1.36 -12.84
C LYS A 153 -10.58 1.72 -14.34
N ASP A 154 -9.50 2.18 -14.98
CA ASP A 154 -9.53 2.65 -16.39
C ASP A 154 -8.81 1.73 -17.40
N CYS A 155 -8.05 0.71 -16.98
CA CYS A 155 -7.30 -0.14 -17.91
C CYS A 155 -8.19 -1.07 -18.77
N TRP A 156 -9.48 -1.23 -18.46
CA TRP A 156 -10.41 -1.99 -19.31
C TRP A 156 -11.12 -1.16 -20.39
N GLN A 157 -10.93 0.16 -20.44
CA GLN A 157 -11.44 0.97 -21.57
C GLN A 157 -10.43 1.13 -22.72
N ILE A 158 -9.17 0.72 -22.51
CA ILE A 158 -8.14 0.69 -23.56
C ILE A 158 -8.06 -0.73 -24.14
N ASP A 159 -9.17 -1.30 -24.60
CA ASP A 159 -9.13 -2.38 -25.62
C ASP A 159 -10.44 -2.66 -26.36
N ASP A 160 -11.56 -2.00 -26.04
CA ASP A 160 -12.79 -2.09 -26.85
C ASP A 160 -12.86 -1.04 -28.00
N GLY A 161 -11.75 -0.33 -28.25
CA GLY A 161 -11.68 0.84 -29.15
C GLY A 161 -11.12 0.61 -30.55
N GLN A 162 -10.73 -0.60 -30.93
CA GLN A 162 -10.22 -0.92 -32.28
C GLN A 162 -11.19 -1.82 -33.06
N ASN A 163 -12.49 -1.46 -33.12
CA ASN A 163 -13.38 -1.99 -34.17
C ASN A 163 -14.58 -1.10 -34.53
N ARG A 164 -14.37 0.22 -34.64
CA ARG A 164 -15.35 1.15 -35.25
C ARG A 164 -14.67 2.21 -36.12
N SER A 165 -13.96 1.77 -37.14
CA SER A 165 -13.61 2.62 -38.27
C SER A 165 -13.69 1.81 -39.57
N ASN A 166 -14.92 1.46 -39.98
CA ASN A 166 -15.24 1.01 -41.32
C ASN A 166 -16.76 1.10 -41.56
N ASN A 167 -17.38 2.27 -41.39
CA ASN A 167 -18.66 2.53 -42.07
C ASN A 167 -19.08 4.02 -42.12
N THR A 168 -18.34 4.87 -42.84
CA THR A 168 -18.87 6.17 -43.33
C THR A 168 -18.12 6.64 -44.58
N LEU A 169 -18.09 5.81 -45.63
CA LEU A 169 -17.81 6.29 -46.98
C LEU A 169 -18.70 5.52 -47.96
N ASN A 170 -19.98 5.89 -48.03
CA ASN A 170 -20.81 5.80 -49.25
C ASN A 170 -22.18 6.46 -49.00
N ALA A 171 -22.20 7.78 -49.09
CA ALA A 171 -23.42 8.55 -49.34
C ALA A 171 -23.06 9.79 -50.16
N LYS A 172 -22.65 9.56 -51.40
CA LYS A 172 -22.76 10.51 -52.51
C LYS A 172 -23.18 9.73 -53.74
N HIS A 173 -24.48 9.75 -54.05
CA HIS A 173 -25.05 9.98 -55.37
C HIS A 173 -26.56 10.13 -55.24
#